data_AF-A0A132AFA2-F1
#
_entry.id   AF-A0A132AFA2-F1
#
_cell.length_a   1.000
_cell.length_b   1.000
_cell.length_c   1.000
_cell.angle_alpha   90.00
_cell.angle_beta   90.00
_cell.angle_gamma   90.00
#
_symmetry.space_group_name_H-M   'P 1'
#
loop_
_entity.id
_entity.type
_entity.pdbx_description
1 polymer ?
#
loop_
_entity_poly.entity_id
_entity_poly.type
_entity_poly.pdbx_seq_one_letter_code
_entity_poly.pdbx_strand_id
1 'polypeptide(L)'
;MNGKPFKAWEMYLKYQQSKESTILLHLIANDCYKMGHFLVALRAFDILERLDKSPEYWEGKRGAAAGVFQMVLVKNDPIEHLKEAIKLLRNSNNSQVDQMITIMKNYPEEMMG
;
A
#
# COMPACT_ATOMS: atom_id res chain seq x y z
N MET A 1 10.41 14.07 -0.58
CA MET A 1 9.34 14.44 -1.55
C MET A 1 8.66 15.79 -1.23
N ASN A 2 8.30 16.60 -2.24
CA ASN A 2 7.55 17.87 -2.08
C ASN A 2 6.03 17.68 -1.79
N GLY A 3 5.62 16.59 -1.16
CA GLY A 3 4.20 16.32 -0.82
C GLY A 3 3.25 16.15 -2.01
N LYS A 4 3.74 15.70 -3.18
CA LYS A 4 2.92 15.50 -4.40
C LYS A 4 2.99 14.05 -4.90
N PRO A 5 2.32 13.11 -4.22
CA PRO A 5 2.38 11.68 -4.54
C PRO A 5 1.91 11.36 -5.98
N PHE A 6 0.92 12.10 -6.49
CA PHE A 6 0.41 11.91 -7.86
C PHE A 6 1.46 12.18 -8.94
N LYS A 7 2.29 13.22 -8.78
CA LYS A 7 3.34 13.55 -9.77
C LYS A 7 4.44 12.49 -9.81
N ALA A 8 4.78 11.92 -8.64
CA ALA A 8 5.75 10.84 -8.57
C ALA A 8 5.22 9.58 -9.27
N TRP A 9 3.93 9.28 -9.11
CA TRP A 9 3.25 8.20 -9.82
C TRP A 9 3.22 8.39 -11.35
N GLU A 10 2.93 9.61 -11.82
CA GLU A 10 2.98 9.91 -13.26
C GLU A 10 4.37 9.74 -13.86
N MET A 11 5.43 10.09 -13.12
CA MET A 11 6.80 9.83 -13.56
C MET A 11 7.05 8.32 -13.68
N TYR A 12 6.62 7.50 -12.71
CA TYR A 12 6.78 6.05 -12.79
C TYR A 12 6.14 5.46 -14.06
N LEU A 13 4.92 5.87 -14.39
CA LEU A 13 4.22 5.39 -15.59
C LEU A 13 4.97 5.74 -16.89
N LYS A 14 5.71 6.85 -16.92
CA LYS A 14 6.49 7.27 -18.10
C LYS A 14 7.77 6.48 -18.33
N TYR A 15 8.31 5.80 -17.31
CA TYR A 15 9.60 5.09 -17.38
C TYR A 15 9.47 3.56 -17.27
N GLN A 16 8.29 2.98 -17.48
CA GLN A 16 7.96 1.56 -17.27
C GLN A 16 8.88 0.51 -17.96
N GLN A 17 9.84 0.91 -18.82
CA GLN A 17 10.74 0.01 -19.54
C GLN A 17 12.22 0.04 -19.10
N SER A 18 12.58 0.71 -17.99
CA SER A 18 13.99 0.83 -17.58
C SER A 18 14.22 0.48 -16.10
N LYS A 19 15.45 0.06 -15.73
CA LYS A 19 15.84 -0.28 -14.34
C LYS A 19 15.61 0.89 -13.37
N GLU A 20 15.59 2.11 -13.89
CA GLU A 20 15.31 3.36 -13.18
C GLU A 20 13.86 3.44 -12.65
N SER A 21 12.91 2.72 -13.27
CA SER A 21 11.53 2.63 -12.78
C SER A 21 11.43 1.98 -11.40
N THR A 22 12.29 1.00 -11.12
CA THR A 22 12.36 0.33 -9.81
C THR A 22 12.88 1.27 -8.73
N ILE A 23 13.89 2.10 -9.03
CA ILE A 23 14.40 3.10 -8.08
C ILE A 23 13.31 4.10 -7.71
N LEU A 24 12.55 4.56 -8.70
CA LEU A 24 11.44 5.48 -8.46
C LEU A 24 10.32 4.83 -7.63
N LEU A 25 9.99 3.56 -7.86
CA LEU A 25 9.05 2.82 -7.02
C LEU A 25 9.51 2.73 -5.57
N HIS A 26 10.79 2.48 -5.32
CA HIS A 26 11.35 2.47 -3.97
C HIS A 26 11.22 3.84 -3.29
N LEU A 27 11.52 4.92 -4.00
CA LEU A 27 11.37 6.28 -3.47
C LEU A 27 9.91 6.57 -3.13
N ILE A 28 8.98 6.26 -4.03
CA ILE A 28 7.54 6.45 -3.80
C ILE A 28 7.07 5.63 -2.61
N ALA A 29 7.44 4.35 -2.54
CA ALA A 29 7.04 3.45 -1.47
C ALA A 29 7.49 4.02 -0.10
N ASN A 30 8.77 4.36 0.02
CA ASN A 30 9.36 4.80 1.28
C ASN A 30 8.91 6.21 1.71
N ASP A 31 8.91 7.18 0.79
CA ASP A 31 8.52 8.56 1.13
C ASP A 31 7.02 8.64 1.44
N CYS A 32 6.16 8.00 0.64
CA CYS A 32 4.73 7.96 0.92
C CYS A 32 4.44 7.27 2.25
N TYR A 33 5.17 6.19 2.58
CA TYR A 33 5.02 5.51 3.85
C TYR A 33 5.36 6.45 5.02
N LYS A 34 6.52 7.11 4.96
CA LYS A 34 6.96 8.06 6.01
C LYS A 34 6.02 9.26 6.16
N MET A 35 5.38 9.69 5.08
CA MET A 35 4.44 10.82 5.08
C MET A 35 3.00 10.43 5.45
N GLY A 36 2.72 9.15 5.74
CA GLY A 36 1.36 8.68 6.04
C GLY A 36 0.46 8.53 4.83
N HIS A 37 0.98 8.64 3.61
CA HIS A 37 0.27 8.36 2.35
C HIS A 37 0.22 6.85 2.08
N PHE A 38 -0.35 6.10 3.02
CA PHE A 38 -0.20 4.65 3.07
C PHE A 38 -0.79 3.91 1.87
N LEU A 39 -1.91 4.36 1.29
CA LEU A 39 -2.48 3.69 0.11
C LEU A 39 -1.54 3.79 -1.11
N VAL A 40 -0.84 4.91 -1.27
CA VAL A 40 0.13 5.09 -2.35
C VAL A 40 1.36 4.23 -2.11
N ALA A 41 1.84 4.19 -0.86
CA ALA A 41 2.94 3.29 -0.47
C ALA A 41 2.57 1.82 -0.72
N LEU A 42 1.35 1.42 -0.36
CA LEU A 42 0.83 0.07 -0.54
C LEU A 42 0.81 -0.36 -2.00
N ARG A 43 0.34 0.52 -2.91
CA ARG A 43 0.36 0.28 -4.36
C ARG A 43 1.79 0.10 -4.88
N ALA A 44 2.73 0.90 -4.40
CA ALA A 44 4.14 0.80 -4.80
C ALA A 44 4.77 -0.53 -4.33
N PHE A 45 4.55 -0.91 -3.06
CA PHE A 45 5.03 -2.19 -2.54
C PHE A 45 4.37 -3.41 -3.22
N ASP A 46 3.09 -3.34 -3.60
CA ASP A 46 2.43 -4.39 -4.38
C ASP A 46 3.07 -4.60 -5.77
N ILE A 47 3.58 -3.54 -6.39
CA ILE A 47 4.34 -3.66 -7.63
C ILE A 47 5.73 -4.23 -7.35
N LEU A 48 6.44 -3.69 -6.36
CA LEU A 48 7.79 -4.15 -6.00
C LEU A 48 7.82 -5.65 -5.68
N GLU A 49 6.89 -6.15 -4.86
CA GLU A 49 6.75 -7.57 -4.50
C GLU A 49 6.50 -8.47 -5.72
N ARG A 50 5.83 -7.96 -6.76
CA ARG A 50 5.60 -8.73 -8.01
C ARG A 50 6.82 -8.73 -8.92
N LEU A 51 7.63 -7.67 -8.89
CA LEU A 51 8.85 -7.57 -9.67
C LEU A 51 9.98 -8.40 -9.06
N ASP A 52 10.07 -8.44 -7.74
CA ASP A 52 11.09 -9.17 -6.99
C ASP A 52 10.46 -9.67 -5.66
N LYS A 53 10.75 -10.92 -5.29
CA LYS A 53 10.18 -11.57 -4.11
C LYS A 53 10.99 -11.31 -2.82
N SER A 54 11.78 -10.23 -2.78
CA SER A 54 12.48 -9.81 -1.56
C SER A 54 11.48 -9.68 -0.39
N PRO A 55 11.77 -10.28 0.78
CA PRO A 55 10.90 -10.23 1.95
C PRO A 55 10.54 -8.80 2.39
N GLU A 56 11.44 -7.83 2.17
CA GLU A 56 11.26 -6.43 2.55
C GLU A 56 10.05 -5.77 1.87
N TYR A 57 9.70 -6.19 0.64
CA TYR A 57 8.56 -5.62 -0.07
C TYR A 57 7.25 -6.11 0.52
N TRP A 58 7.18 -7.38 0.92
CA TRP A 58 6.04 -7.89 1.67
C TRP A 58 5.92 -7.18 3.03
N GLU A 59 7.02 -6.97 3.73
CA GLU A 59 7.03 -6.26 5.01
C GLU A 59 6.55 -4.80 4.85
N GLY A 60 7.01 -4.10 3.82
CA GLY A 60 6.54 -2.77 3.46
C GLY A 60 5.06 -2.76 3.09
N LYS A 61 4.62 -3.74 2.29
CA LYS A 61 3.22 -3.91 1.87
C LYS A 61 2.29 -4.13 3.06
N ARG A 62 2.62 -5.08 3.95
CA ARG A 62 1.80 -5.36 5.14
C ARG A 62 1.72 -4.12 6.05
N GLY A 63 2.86 -3.43 6.23
CA GLY A 63 2.92 -2.23 7.05
C GLY A 63 2.08 -1.10 6.46
N ALA A 64 2.13 -0.91 5.14
CA ALA A 64 1.34 0.10 4.46
C ALA A 64 -0.16 -0.23 4.52
N ALA A 65 -0.54 -1.50 4.42
CA ALA A 65 -1.93 -1.93 4.57
C ALA A 65 -2.44 -1.68 6.00
N ALA A 66 -1.64 -1.94 7.03
CA ALA A 66 -1.96 -1.58 8.40
C ALA A 66 -2.11 -0.06 8.59
N GLY A 67 -1.25 0.74 7.95
CA GLY A 67 -1.37 2.20 7.94
C GLY A 67 -2.65 2.68 7.27
N VAL A 68 -3.04 2.11 6.12
CA VAL A 68 -4.34 2.41 5.48
C VAL A 68 -5.49 2.11 6.44
N PHE A 69 -5.46 0.95 7.07
CA PHE A 69 -6.48 0.57 8.03
C PHE A 69 -6.55 1.60 9.16
N GLN A 70 -5.43 1.93 9.80
CA GLN A 70 -5.35 2.96 10.84
C GLN A 70 -5.95 4.31 10.40
N MET A 71 -5.63 4.79 9.20
CA MET A 71 -6.14 6.08 8.70
C MET A 71 -7.65 6.07 8.48
N VAL A 72 -8.21 4.90 8.11
CA VAL A 72 -9.66 4.70 8.05
C VAL A 72 -10.27 4.61 9.45
N LEU A 73 -9.61 3.94 10.42
CA LEU A 73 -10.07 3.86 11.81
C LEU A 73 -10.29 5.24 12.43
N VAL A 74 -9.32 6.14 12.22
CA VAL A 74 -9.35 7.51 12.75
C VAL A 74 -10.15 8.47 11.86
N LYS A 75 -10.87 7.97 10.86
CA LYS A 75 -11.72 8.73 9.92
C LYS A 75 -10.98 9.81 9.12
N ASN A 76 -9.67 9.67 8.95
CA ASN A 76 -8.88 10.57 8.11
C ASN A 76 -8.97 10.18 6.63
N ASP A 77 -9.14 8.90 6.35
CA ASP A 77 -9.27 8.34 5.00
C ASP A 77 -10.64 7.65 4.81
N PRO A 78 -11.18 7.63 3.58
CA PRO A 78 -12.46 6.99 3.28
C PRO A 78 -12.36 5.46 3.32
N ILE A 79 -13.49 4.79 3.64
CA ILE A 79 -13.59 3.33 3.72
C ILE A 79 -13.21 2.62 2.41
N GLU A 80 -13.33 3.31 1.28
CA GLU A 80 -12.89 2.86 -0.05
C GLU A 80 -11.39 2.50 -0.07
N HIS A 81 -10.55 3.23 0.68
CA HIS A 81 -9.13 2.93 0.79
C HIS A 81 -8.91 1.55 1.42
N LEU A 82 -9.74 1.15 2.41
CA LEU A 82 -9.66 -0.16 3.03
C LEU A 82 -10.06 -1.28 2.04
N LYS A 83 -11.11 -1.06 1.24
CA LYS A 83 -11.53 -2.00 0.19
C LYS A 83 -10.41 -2.24 -0.82
N GLU A 84 -9.70 -1.18 -1.20
CA GLU A 84 -8.56 -1.27 -2.10
C GLU A 84 -7.36 -1.97 -1.44
N ALA A 85 -7.06 -1.66 -0.17
CA ALA A 85 -5.98 -2.32 0.56
C ALA A 85 -6.19 -3.84 0.64
N ILE A 86 -7.42 -4.28 0.93
CA ILE A 86 -7.80 -5.69 0.92
C ILE A 86 -7.58 -6.31 -0.46
N LYS A 87 -7.92 -5.59 -1.55
CA LYS A 87 -7.69 -6.07 -2.92
C LYS A 87 -6.19 -6.26 -3.20
N LEU A 88 -5.34 -5.33 -2.77
CA LEU A 88 -3.90 -5.41 -2.97
C LEU A 88 -3.26 -6.52 -2.13
N LEU A 89 -3.71 -6.72 -0.88
CA LEU A 89 -3.23 -7.81 -0.02
C LEU A 89 -3.48 -9.20 -0.64
N ARG A 90 -4.61 -9.38 -1.34
CA ARG A 90 -4.93 -10.64 -2.04
C ARG A 90 -3.96 -11.01 -3.17
N ASN A 91 -3.14 -10.07 -3.62
CA ASN A 91 -2.13 -10.35 -4.63
C ASN A 91 -0.89 -11.07 -4.04
N SER A 92 -0.78 -11.16 -2.72
CA SER A 92 0.36 -11.77 -2.03
C SER A 92 0.09 -13.23 -1.69
N ASN A 93 1.10 -14.09 -1.84
CA ASN A 93 1.04 -15.50 -1.45
C ASN A 93 1.55 -15.74 -0.01
N ASN A 94 1.38 -14.75 0.89
CA ASN A 94 1.84 -14.84 2.27
C ASN A 94 0.72 -15.38 3.17
N SER A 95 1.04 -16.30 4.08
CA SER A 95 0.07 -16.91 5.00
C SER A 95 -0.60 -15.92 5.96
N GLN A 96 -0.02 -14.74 6.17
CA GLN A 96 -0.59 -13.69 7.03
C GLN A 96 -1.74 -12.92 6.36
N VAL A 97 -1.89 -13.01 5.03
CA VAL A 97 -2.88 -12.24 4.25
C VAL A 97 -4.31 -12.48 4.74
N ASP A 98 -4.69 -13.74 4.93
CA ASP A 98 -6.08 -14.09 5.30
C ASP A 98 -6.45 -13.54 6.68
N GLN A 99 -5.53 -13.64 7.64
CA GLN A 99 -5.73 -13.08 8.98
C GLN A 99 -5.86 -11.56 8.92
N MET A 100 -5.00 -10.87 8.16
CA MET A 100 -5.09 -9.41 8.01
C MET A 100 -6.41 -8.97 7.38
N ILE A 101 -6.83 -9.64 6.30
CA ILE A 101 -8.09 -9.32 5.62
C ILE A 101 -9.29 -9.56 6.54
N THR A 102 -9.27 -10.64 7.33
CA THR A 102 -10.33 -10.94 8.29
C THR A 102 -10.49 -9.80 9.31
N ILE A 103 -9.39 -9.35 9.91
CA ILE A 103 -9.40 -8.22 10.86
C ILE A 103 -9.94 -6.94 10.20
N MET A 104 -9.46 -6.63 8.99
CA MET A 104 -9.88 -5.43 8.26
C MET A 104 -11.37 -5.43 7.88
N LYS A 105 -11.95 -6.60 7.60
CA LYS A 105 -13.37 -6.73 7.23
C LYS A 105 -14.32 -6.65 8.42
N ASN A 106 -13.93 -7.19 9.57
CA ASN A 106 -14.80 -7.23 10.74
C ASN A 106 -14.99 -5.84 11.37
N TYR A 107 -14.04 -4.92 11.15
CA TYR A 107 -14.10 -3.58 11.72
C TYR A 107 -15.31 -2.70 11.30
N PRO A 108 -15.66 -2.55 10.00
CA PRO A 108 -16.82 -1.74 9.62
C PRO A 108 -18.17 -2.29 10.14
N GLU A 109 -18.27 -3.58 10.47
CA GLU A 109 -19.49 -4.16 11.05
C GLU A 109 -19.64 -3.83 12.54
N GLU A 110 -18.53 -3.80 13.28
CA GLU A 110 -18.52 -3.52 14.73
C GLU A 110 -18.76 -2.04 15.08
N MET A 111 -18.54 -1.11 14.15
CA MET A 111 -18.64 0.34 14.38
C MET A 111 -19.93 1.00 13.84
N MET A 112 -20.79 0.23 13.15
CA MET A 112 -22.13 0.66 12.73
C MET A 112 -23.26 0.13 13.65
N GLY A 113 -22.88 -0.51 14.77
CA GLY A 113 -23.79 -0.94 15.85
C GLY A 113 -23.99 0.09 16.94
#